data_AF-A0A671UI25-F1
#
_entry.id   AF-A0A671UI25-F1
#
_cell.length_a   1.000
_cell.length_b   1.000
_cell.length_c   1.000
_cell.angle_alpha   90.00
_cell.angle_beta   90.00
_cell.angle_gamma   90.00
#
_symmetry.space_group_name_H-M   'P 1'
#
loop_
_entity.id
_entity.type
_entity.pdbx_description
1 polymer ?
#
loop_
_entity_poly.entity_id
_entity_poly.type
_entity_poly.pdbx_seq_one_letter_code
_entity_poly.pdbx_strand_id
1 'polypeptide(L)'
;MSWLALLVYFTSIISLQGGSDCHTAVCLSVLSKGTHVIIPFVEDLEDDRWEAAVVKQDDRRIKLSVNSPPTAVIGRYQLIVETNSTNGQFISTHDPANDIYMLFNPWCEDDAVFMDSEEERREYVLNDVGRIYYGTQNQIGVRTWNYGQFDDGILAACLFVLEKSGTPPSGWGDPVNVVRVISAMINSVDDRGVVAGNWSGVYSDGTSPTVWSGSVEILKEYHKNKGTPVKYGQCWIFAGVFTTVLRCFGIPGRTVTNFSSAHDTDVSLTTDVYLDENLEPIEHLNADSIWNFHVWNDCWMARSDLPPGYGGWQAVDATPQETSQGTFRCGPASLAAVRHGQVFLKHDAPFVFAEVNSDKIYWQRNLDGTFSQIYSEKKTVGHLISTKAVGSDERHDITDLYKHPEGTEAERIAVETACSYGSKAEAYSSPTAADVTVEVTMDGEGPKMGGDAELTIMLRNSSSEERKIILHSQAAVMYYTGVHKATVRKDETDVDLLPNEGEWSSVGRRKCMSQTVRIYRGVLFH
;
A
#
# COMPACT_ATOMS: atom_id res chain seq x y z
N MET A 1 5.29 45.06 22.53
CA MET A 1 5.10 43.90 21.64
C MET A 1 4.49 42.80 22.47
N SER A 2 3.19 42.58 22.32
CA SER A 2 2.48 41.48 22.96
C SER A 2 2.62 40.27 22.04
N TRP A 3 3.06 39.12 22.55
CA TRP A 3 3.18 37.90 21.77
C TRP A 3 1.91 37.06 22.00
N LEU A 4 1.21 36.74 20.92
CA LEU A 4 0.14 35.75 20.91
C LEU A 4 0.77 34.42 20.48
N ALA A 5 0.45 33.32 21.15
CA ALA A 5 0.88 31.98 20.76
C ALA A 5 -0.34 31.07 20.69
N LEU A 6 -0.59 30.45 19.55
CA LEU A 6 -1.68 29.48 19.41
C LEU A 6 -1.13 28.09 19.74
N LEU A 7 -1.72 27.42 20.72
CA LEU A 7 -1.30 26.10 21.19
C LEU A 7 -2.35 25.06 20.81
N VAL A 8 -1.95 24.04 20.05
CA VAL A 8 -2.84 22.95 19.66
C VAL A 8 -2.35 21.66 20.32
N TYR A 9 -3.22 21.02 21.11
CA TYR A 9 -2.93 19.79 21.85
C TYR A 9 -3.57 18.58 21.18
N PHE A 10 -2.90 17.44 21.19
CA PHE A 10 -3.52 16.15 20.89
C PHE A 10 -3.81 15.42 22.20
N THR A 11 -5.07 15.07 22.47
CA THR A 11 -5.41 14.11 23.52
C THR A 11 -6.16 12.95 22.91
N SER A 12 -5.50 11.79 22.75
CA SER A 12 -6.23 10.54 22.65
C SER A 12 -6.93 10.31 23.99
N ILE A 13 -8.26 10.18 24.00
CA ILE A 13 -8.99 9.93 25.24
C ILE A 13 -8.76 8.46 25.65
N ILE A 14 -7.68 8.21 26.38
CA ILE A 14 -7.60 7.12 27.35
C ILE A 14 -7.10 7.75 28.66
N SER A 15 -8.06 8.19 29.48
CA SER A 15 -7.80 8.61 30.84
C SER A 15 -7.41 7.39 31.69
N LEU A 16 -6.12 7.19 31.91
CA LEU A 16 -5.65 6.52 33.12
C LEU A 16 -5.35 7.59 34.16
N GLN A 17 -6.19 7.64 35.21
CA GLN A 17 -6.00 8.48 36.38
C GLN A 17 -4.62 8.22 37.01
N GLY A 18 -3.85 9.29 37.26
CA GLY A 18 -2.62 9.19 38.05
C GLY A 18 -1.77 10.47 38.10
N GLY A 19 -2.15 11.38 39.00
CA GLY A 19 -1.28 12.25 39.81
C GLY A 19 -0.02 12.94 39.26
N SER A 20 -0.07 14.29 39.37
CA SER A 20 0.98 15.21 39.86
C SER A 20 2.25 15.53 39.03
N ASP A 21 2.34 16.82 38.69
CA ASP A 21 3.51 17.70 38.55
C ASP A 21 4.76 17.21 37.79
N CYS A 22 4.85 17.55 36.50
CA CYS A 22 6.13 17.68 35.75
C CYS A 22 5.92 18.48 34.44
N HIS A 23 6.00 19.81 34.48
CA HIS A 23 5.53 20.66 33.36
C HIS A 23 6.55 21.04 32.26
N THR A 24 7.85 20.72 32.37
CA THR A 24 8.82 21.18 31.35
C THR A 24 9.46 20.06 30.53
N ALA A 25 9.94 18.98 31.15
CA ALA A 25 10.59 17.89 30.43
C ALA A 25 9.59 17.00 29.65
N VAL A 26 8.39 16.79 30.20
CA VAL A 26 7.32 16.02 29.55
C VAL A 26 6.81 16.75 28.31
N CYS A 27 6.65 18.08 28.38
CA CYS A 27 6.18 18.89 27.25
C CYS A 27 7.15 18.83 26.06
N LEU A 28 8.47 18.95 26.31
CA LEU A 28 9.51 18.82 25.27
C LEU A 28 9.50 17.43 24.58
N SER A 29 9.27 16.36 25.34
CA SER A 29 9.22 14.99 24.79
C SER A 29 7.98 14.66 23.95
N VAL A 30 6.91 15.46 24.10
CA VAL A 30 5.65 15.34 23.34
C VAL A 30 5.69 16.26 22.12
N LEU A 31 6.30 17.44 22.24
CA LEU A 31 6.62 18.32 21.10
C LEU A 31 7.50 17.60 20.07
N SER A 32 8.53 16.88 20.53
CA SER A 32 9.43 16.12 19.64
C SER A 32 8.76 14.95 18.92
N LYS A 33 7.51 14.61 19.27
CA LYS A 33 6.72 13.53 18.67
C LYS A 33 5.63 14.03 17.71
N GLY A 34 5.53 15.34 17.49
CA GLY A 34 4.55 15.95 16.57
C GLY A 34 3.10 15.91 17.04
N THR A 35 2.84 15.45 18.27
CA THR A 35 1.49 15.32 18.85
C THR A 35 1.14 16.48 19.78
N HIS A 36 2.05 17.43 19.98
CA HIS A 36 1.75 18.73 20.54
C HIS A 36 2.35 19.78 19.61
N VAL A 37 1.55 20.77 19.23
CA VAL A 37 1.92 21.74 18.21
C VAL A 37 1.80 23.14 18.78
N ILE A 38 2.89 23.89 18.74
CA ILE A 38 2.90 25.33 19.00
C ILE A 38 2.94 25.99 17.63
N ILE A 39 1.97 26.86 17.36
CA ILE A 39 1.88 27.58 16.10
C ILE A 39 2.38 29.01 16.34
N PRO A 40 3.63 29.33 15.94
CA PRO A 40 4.19 30.66 16.06
C PRO A 40 3.49 31.65 15.11
N PHE A 41 3.48 32.91 15.52
CA PHE A 41 3.02 34.02 14.69
C PHE A 41 4.18 34.55 13.85
N VAL A 42 3.98 34.61 12.54
CA VAL A 42 4.96 35.08 11.55
C VAL A 42 4.37 36.18 10.67
N GLU A 43 5.24 36.95 10.03
CA GLU A 43 4.81 37.99 9.07
C GLU A 43 4.35 37.36 7.75
N ASP A 44 5.16 36.44 7.21
CA ASP A 44 4.88 35.66 6.02
C ASP A 44 4.93 34.16 6.37
N LEU A 45 4.01 33.38 5.81
CA LEU A 45 3.97 31.93 5.99
C LEU A 45 5.03 31.27 5.10
N GLU A 46 5.75 30.30 5.65
CA GLU A 46 6.55 29.36 4.87
C GLU A 46 5.83 28.00 4.76
N ASP A 47 6.09 27.29 3.65
CA ASP A 47 5.57 25.95 3.43
C ASP A 47 6.20 24.92 4.39
N ASP A 48 5.59 23.73 4.48
CA ASP A 48 6.06 22.59 5.27
C ASP A 48 6.23 22.80 6.78
N ARG A 49 5.46 23.72 7.38
CA ARG A 49 5.51 23.95 8.84
C ARG A 49 4.22 24.51 9.41
N TRP A 50 4.12 24.38 10.73
CA TRP A 50 3.06 24.99 11.51
C TRP A 50 3.39 26.46 11.77
N GLU A 51 2.63 27.36 11.18
CA GLU A 51 2.78 28.81 11.33
C GLU A 51 1.42 29.51 11.21
N ALA A 52 1.28 30.69 11.83
CA ALA A 52 0.09 31.52 11.68
C ALA A 52 0.48 32.97 11.30
N ALA A 53 -0.22 33.53 10.32
CA ALA A 53 -0.04 34.92 9.90
C ALA A 53 -1.35 35.70 10.04
N VAL A 54 -1.25 36.97 10.44
CA VAL A 54 -2.43 37.84 10.58
C VAL A 54 -2.87 38.32 9.20
N VAL A 55 -4.05 37.87 8.76
CA VAL A 55 -4.64 38.29 7.49
C VAL A 55 -5.42 39.59 7.63
N LYS A 56 -6.11 39.74 8.77
CA LYS A 56 -6.94 40.91 9.04
C LYS A 56 -7.10 41.12 10.53
N GLN A 57 -7.13 42.37 10.95
CA GLN A 57 -7.47 42.75 12.32
C GLN A 57 -8.57 43.82 12.30
N ASP A 58 -9.67 43.53 12.99
CA ASP A 58 -10.82 44.43 13.14
C ASP A 58 -11.15 44.57 14.64
N ASP A 59 -10.82 45.71 15.26
CA ASP A 59 -11.06 46.01 16.68
C ASP A 59 -10.64 44.87 17.63
N ARG A 60 -11.60 44.01 18.02
CA ARG A 60 -11.42 42.87 18.93
C ARG A 60 -11.34 41.51 18.23
N ARG A 61 -11.25 41.46 16.91
CA ARG A 61 -11.19 40.22 16.11
C ARG A 61 -9.91 40.18 15.28
N ILE A 62 -9.25 39.03 15.29
CA ILE A 62 -8.08 38.74 14.46
C ILE A 62 -8.42 37.55 13.58
N LYS A 63 -8.24 37.69 12.26
CA LYS A 63 -8.32 36.59 11.31
C LYS A 63 -6.91 36.11 11.03
N LEU A 64 -6.68 34.83 11.26
CA LEU A 64 -5.40 34.17 11.02
C LEU A 64 -5.50 33.29 9.77
N SER A 65 -4.43 33.24 9.00
CA SER A 65 -4.12 32.15 8.08
C SER A 65 -3.17 31.22 8.81
N VAL A 66 -3.45 29.92 8.83
CA VAL A 66 -2.65 28.93 9.57
C VAL A 66 -2.20 27.86 8.58
N ASN A 67 -0.89 27.61 8.54
CA ASN A 67 -0.30 26.53 7.76
C ASN A 67 -0.02 25.30 8.63
N SER A 68 0.02 24.13 8.00
CA SER A 68 0.44 22.87 8.61
C SER A 68 1.39 22.14 7.67
N PRO A 69 2.40 21.41 8.17
CA PRO A 69 3.21 20.56 7.33
C PRO A 69 2.37 19.43 6.71
N PRO A 70 2.70 18.96 5.50
CA PRO A 70 2.01 17.81 4.87
C PRO A 70 2.23 16.49 5.63
N THR A 71 3.21 16.45 6.52
CA THR A 71 3.52 15.32 7.41
C THR A 71 2.83 15.41 8.77
N ALA A 72 1.89 16.35 8.95
CA ALA A 72 1.13 16.49 10.18
C ALA A 72 0.39 15.18 10.53
N VAL A 73 0.40 14.83 11.82
CA VAL A 73 -0.33 13.66 12.32
C VAL A 73 -1.83 13.85 12.06
N ILE A 74 -2.50 12.83 11.52
CA ILE A 74 -3.96 12.88 11.39
C ILE A 74 -4.64 12.66 12.75
N GLY A 75 -5.86 13.16 12.89
CA GLY A 75 -6.70 12.90 14.05
C GLY A 75 -7.40 14.14 14.57
N ARG A 76 -7.88 14.06 15.81
CA ARG A 76 -8.61 15.15 16.47
C ARG A 76 -7.67 15.95 17.39
N TYR A 77 -7.51 17.22 17.06
CA TYR A 77 -6.70 18.20 17.76
C TYR A 77 -7.57 19.11 18.62
N GLN A 78 -7.19 19.27 19.88
CA GLN A 78 -7.75 20.28 20.78
C GLN A 78 -7.10 21.63 20.54
N LEU A 79 -7.91 22.66 20.30
CA LEU A 79 -7.44 24.03 20.11
C LEU A 79 -7.41 24.81 21.42
N ILE A 80 -6.26 25.41 21.75
CA ILE A 80 -6.09 26.32 22.88
C ILE A 80 -5.41 27.62 22.42
N VAL A 81 -5.95 28.76 22.82
CA VAL A 81 -5.37 30.07 22.53
C VAL A 81 -4.63 30.56 23.78
N GLU A 82 -3.34 30.78 23.64
CA GLU A 82 -2.53 31.44 24.67
C GLU A 82 -2.18 32.87 24.25
N THR A 83 -2.35 33.80 25.19
CA THR A 83 -1.99 35.20 24.97
C THR A 83 -1.09 35.66 26.10
N ASN A 84 -0.02 36.37 25.75
CA ASN A 84 0.86 36.97 26.73
C ASN A 84 0.79 38.50 26.63
N SER A 85 0.40 39.14 27.72
CA SER A 85 0.19 40.59 27.81
C SER A 85 0.90 41.16 29.04
N THR A 86 0.95 42.49 29.13
CA THR A 86 1.47 43.18 30.34
C THR A 86 0.68 42.83 31.61
N ASN A 87 -0.54 42.29 31.48
CA ASN A 87 -1.40 41.89 32.59
C ASN A 87 -1.23 40.40 32.95
N GLY A 88 -0.29 39.70 32.32
CA GLY A 88 -0.02 38.28 32.51
C GLY A 88 -0.44 37.42 31.32
N GLN A 89 -0.24 36.11 31.51
CA GLN A 89 -0.60 35.06 30.58
C GLN A 89 -2.10 34.71 30.73
N PHE A 90 -2.77 34.51 29.60
CA PHE A 90 -4.13 33.98 29.56
C PHE A 90 -4.16 32.77 28.63
N ILE A 91 -4.84 31.70 29.08
CA ILE A 91 -5.04 30.45 28.34
C ILE A 91 -6.54 30.24 28.23
N SER A 92 -7.04 30.03 27.02
CA SER A 92 -8.46 29.74 26.80
C SER A 92 -8.86 28.40 27.44
N THR A 93 -10.07 28.32 27.99
CA THR A 93 -10.66 27.03 28.36
C THR A 93 -10.90 26.18 27.11
N HIS A 94 -10.57 24.89 27.17
CA HIS A 94 -10.89 23.96 26.08
C HIS A 94 -12.40 23.87 25.87
N ASP A 95 -12.81 23.99 24.61
CA ASP A 95 -14.18 23.78 24.16
C ASP A 95 -14.13 22.75 23.01
N PRO A 96 -14.68 21.54 23.21
CA PRO A 96 -14.69 20.49 22.18
C PRO A 96 -15.34 20.90 20.86
N ALA A 97 -16.19 21.94 20.84
CA ALA A 97 -16.75 22.46 19.61
C ALA A 97 -15.71 23.14 18.70
N ASN A 98 -14.53 23.46 19.22
CA ASN A 98 -13.42 24.05 18.49
C ASN A 98 -12.30 23.04 18.17
N ASP A 99 -12.52 21.74 18.43
CA ASP A 99 -11.57 20.71 18.03
C ASP A 99 -11.41 20.70 16.50
N ILE A 100 -10.17 20.53 16.03
CA ILE A 100 -9.79 20.51 14.61
C ILE A 100 -9.54 19.06 14.21
N TYR A 101 -10.12 18.63 13.08
CA TYR A 101 -9.82 17.33 12.49
C TYR A 101 -8.78 17.50 11.40
N MET A 102 -7.60 16.91 11.60
CA MET A 102 -6.54 16.82 10.60
C MET A 102 -6.67 15.49 9.87
N LEU A 103 -6.65 15.51 8.53
CA LEU A 103 -6.74 14.36 7.65
C LEU A 103 -5.57 14.41 6.67
N PHE A 104 -5.32 13.31 5.95
CA PHE A 104 -4.42 13.33 4.81
C PHE A 104 -4.99 14.21 3.69
N ASN A 105 -4.10 14.76 2.85
CA ASN A 105 -4.46 15.72 1.82
C ASN A 105 -4.04 15.29 0.42
N PRO A 106 -4.89 14.56 -0.33
CA PRO A 106 -4.64 14.17 -1.71
C PRO A 106 -4.48 15.31 -2.71
N TRP A 107 -4.78 16.56 -2.31
CA TRP A 107 -4.63 17.75 -3.15
C TRP A 107 -3.29 18.46 -2.94
N CYS A 108 -2.55 18.16 -1.88
CA CYS A 108 -1.26 18.76 -1.61
C CYS A 108 -0.15 17.93 -2.28
N GLU A 109 0.64 18.54 -3.16
CA GLU A 109 1.72 17.87 -3.90
C GLU A 109 2.75 17.23 -2.96
N ASP A 110 2.98 17.87 -1.81
CA ASP A 110 3.92 17.43 -0.77
C ASP A 110 3.37 16.39 0.21
N ASP A 111 2.08 16.04 0.11
CA ASP A 111 1.52 14.94 0.88
C ASP A 111 1.88 13.59 0.26
N ALA A 112 2.22 12.62 1.10
CA ALA A 112 2.51 11.26 0.66
C ALA A 112 1.33 10.59 -0.06
N VAL A 113 0.09 11.06 0.11
CA VAL A 113 -1.08 10.54 -0.61
C VAL A 113 -1.53 11.40 -1.80
N PHE A 114 -0.69 12.34 -2.25
CA PHE A 114 -0.99 13.21 -3.38
C PHE A 114 -1.43 12.43 -4.62
N MET A 115 -2.59 12.81 -5.19
CA MET A 115 -3.13 12.24 -6.42
C MET A 115 -3.45 13.36 -7.40
N ASP A 116 -2.65 13.47 -8.46
CA ASP A 116 -2.71 14.57 -9.42
C ASP A 116 -4.08 14.68 -10.14
N SER A 117 -4.66 13.54 -10.55
CA SER A 117 -5.92 13.54 -11.27
C SER A 117 -7.11 13.94 -10.39
N GLU A 118 -7.79 15.02 -10.77
CA GLU A 118 -9.04 15.48 -10.14
C GLU A 118 -10.17 14.43 -10.29
N GLU A 119 -10.26 13.74 -11.44
CA GLU A 119 -11.27 12.69 -11.66
C GLU A 119 -11.02 11.48 -10.74
N GLU A 120 -9.76 11.10 -10.57
CA GLU A 120 -9.39 10.01 -9.65
C GLU A 120 -9.60 10.41 -8.19
N ARG A 121 -9.27 11.63 -7.78
CA ARG A 121 -9.59 12.14 -6.42
C ARG A 121 -11.09 12.11 -6.15
N ARG A 122 -11.91 12.50 -7.14
CA ARG A 122 -13.37 12.40 -7.04
C ARG A 122 -13.83 10.97 -6.83
N GLU A 123 -13.30 10.01 -7.57
CA GLU A 123 -13.71 8.60 -7.45
C GLU A 123 -13.16 7.92 -6.18
N TYR A 124 -11.89 8.15 -5.85
CA TYR A 124 -11.16 7.37 -4.85
C TYR A 124 -11.12 8.01 -3.47
N VAL A 125 -11.58 9.26 -3.32
CA VAL A 125 -11.71 9.97 -2.04
C VAL A 125 -13.14 10.43 -1.81
N LEU A 126 -13.73 11.15 -2.77
CA LEU A 126 -15.00 11.85 -2.58
C LEU A 126 -16.26 11.03 -2.92
N ASN A 127 -16.14 9.94 -3.69
CA ASN A 127 -17.28 9.10 -3.99
C ASN A 127 -17.58 8.19 -2.79
N ASP A 128 -18.79 8.22 -2.27
CA ASP A 128 -19.24 7.45 -1.11
C ASP A 128 -20.03 6.19 -1.49
N VAL A 129 -20.15 5.89 -2.78
CA VAL A 129 -20.79 4.69 -3.30
C VAL A 129 -19.86 3.94 -4.25
N GLY A 130 -19.68 2.65 -4.00
CA GLY A 130 -18.80 1.75 -4.76
C GLY A 130 -19.53 0.62 -5.47
N ARG A 131 -18.76 -0.11 -6.29
CA ARG A 131 -19.13 -1.37 -6.93
C ARG A 131 -18.10 -2.41 -6.56
N ILE A 132 -18.55 -3.55 -6.05
CA ILE A 132 -17.70 -4.70 -5.72
C ILE A 132 -18.11 -5.88 -6.61
N TYR A 133 -17.14 -6.46 -7.31
CA TYR A 133 -17.36 -7.57 -8.22
C TYR A 133 -17.23 -8.89 -7.47
N TYR A 134 -18.00 -9.90 -7.89
CA TYR A 134 -18.00 -11.24 -7.27
C TYR A 134 -18.39 -12.30 -8.31
N GLY A 135 -18.41 -13.57 -7.90
CA GLY A 135 -18.84 -14.68 -8.75
C GLY A 135 -17.64 -15.47 -9.26
N THR A 136 -17.56 -15.67 -10.58
CA THR A 136 -16.41 -16.36 -11.20
C THR A 136 -15.95 -15.57 -12.42
N GLN A 137 -14.76 -15.87 -12.93
CA GLN A 137 -14.25 -15.25 -14.16
C GLN A 137 -15.19 -15.39 -15.38
N ASN A 138 -16.03 -16.43 -15.41
CA ASN A 138 -16.98 -16.68 -16.50
C ASN A 138 -18.34 -16.01 -16.28
N GLN A 139 -18.64 -15.62 -15.05
CA GLN A 139 -19.92 -15.04 -14.65
C GLN A 139 -19.68 -14.03 -13.52
N ILE A 140 -19.32 -12.82 -13.92
CA ILE A 140 -19.04 -11.71 -13.01
C ILE A 140 -20.37 -11.06 -12.58
N GLY A 141 -20.64 -11.13 -11.28
CA GLY A 141 -21.68 -10.36 -10.61
C GLY A 141 -21.12 -9.04 -10.07
N VAL A 142 -22.03 -8.12 -9.75
CA VAL A 142 -21.69 -6.82 -9.15
C VAL A 142 -22.65 -6.47 -8.03
N ARG A 143 -22.11 -5.91 -6.94
CA ARG A 143 -22.87 -5.41 -5.80
C ARG A 143 -22.55 -3.92 -5.59
N THR A 144 -23.57 -3.11 -5.37
CA THR A 144 -23.39 -1.73 -4.89
C THR A 144 -23.03 -1.75 -3.41
N TRP A 145 -22.06 -0.94 -3.01
CA TRP A 145 -21.67 -0.79 -1.61
C TRP A 145 -21.72 0.67 -1.19
N ASN A 146 -22.45 0.98 -0.12
CA ASN A 146 -22.45 2.30 0.49
C ASN A 146 -21.24 2.43 1.43
N TYR A 147 -20.19 3.14 1.00
CA TYR A 147 -19.08 3.47 1.89
C TYR A 147 -19.55 4.47 2.95
N GLY A 148 -20.20 5.56 2.53
CA GLY A 148 -20.83 6.53 3.42
C GLY A 148 -19.84 7.23 4.36
N GLN A 149 -18.61 7.52 3.90
CA GLN A 149 -17.57 8.14 4.73
C GLN A 149 -17.93 9.54 5.25
N PHE A 150 -18.94 10.19 4.67
CA PHE A 150 -19.45 11.51 5.09
C PHE A 150 -20.69 11.44 6.00
N ASP A 151 -21.23 10.24 6.24
CA ASP A 151 -22.38 10.09 7.12
C ASP A 151 -22.04 10.51 8.56
N ASP A 152 -23.04 11.10 9.24
CA ASP A 152 -22.90 11.55 10.62
C ASP A 152 -22.31 10.45 11.52
N GLY A 153 -21.27 10.80 12.29
CA GLY A 153 -20.58 9.90 13.20
C GLY A 153 -19.54 8.95 12.57
N ILE A 154 -19.40 8.87 11.25
CA ILE A 154 -18.45 7.94 10.61
C ILE A 154 -17.00 8.36 10.81
N LEU A 155 -16.66 9.65 10.70
CA LEU A 155 -15.31 10.12 11.02
C LEU A 155 -14.91 9.80 12.47
N ALA A 156 -15.83 10.00 13.41
CA ALA A 156 -15.60 9.64 14.81
C ALA A 156 -15.39 8.13 14.99
N ALA A 157 -16.17 7.30 14.29
CA ALA A 157 -16.01 5.85 14.32
C ALA A 157 -14.67 5.41 13.71
N CYS A 158 -14.24 6.01 12.60
CA CYS A 158 -12.94 5.72 11.97
C CYS A 158 -11.76 6.09 12.89
N LEU A 159 -11.80 7.27 13.51
CA LEU A 159 -10.80 7.67 14.49
C LEU A 159 -10.80 6.74 15.72
N PHE A 160 -11.97 6.30 16.17
CA PHE A 160 -12.08 5.32 17.25
C PHE A 160 -11.41 3.99 16.88
N VAL A 161 -11.49 3.52 15.64
CA VAL A 161 -10.77 2.32 15.17
C VAL A 161 -9.25 2.52 15.32
N LEU A 162 -8.74 3.68 14.90
CA LEU A 162 -7.30 3.99 15.00
C LEU A 162 -6.86 4.12 16.47
N GLU A 163 -7.64 4.79 17.33
CA GLU A 163 -7.38 4.86 18.77
C GLU A 163 -7.41 3.49 19.44
N LYS A 164 -8.33 2.61 19.02
CA LYS A 164 -8.50 1.28 19.59
C LYS A 164 -7.32 0.35 19.29
N SER A 165 -6.57 0.62 18.22
CA SER A 165 -5.33 -0.10 17.89
C SER A 165 -4.26 -0.01 18.99
N GLY A 166 -4.34 1.01 19.86
CA GLY A 166 -3.31 1.27 20.87
C GLY A 166 -1.96 1.73 20.29
N THR A 167 -1.87 1.98 18.98
CA THR A 167 -0.64 2.46 18.36
C THR A 167 -0.38 3.93 18.74
N PRO A 168 0.90 4.34 18.91
CA PRO A 168 1.23 5.71 19.26
C PRO A 168 0.81 6.70 18.17
N PRO A 169 0.12 7.81 18.50
CA PRO A 169 -0.33 8.81 17.52
C PRO A 169 0.78 9.45 16.69
N SER A 170 2.01 9.44 17.19
CA SER A 170 3.18 9.96 16.45
C SER A 170 3.43 9.23 15.13
N GLY A 171 2.90 8.02 14.95
CA GLY A 171 2.98 7.26 13.70
C GLY A 171 1.80 7.49 12.75
N TRP A 172 0.81 8.31 13.11
CA TRP A 172 -0.41 8.47 12.31
C TRP A 172 -0.28 9.52 11.19
N GLY A 173 0.84 10.22 11.10
CA GLY A 173 1.16 11.07 9.94
C GLY A 173 1.75 10.31 8.75
N ASP A 174 2.05 9.01 8.90
CA ASP A 174 2.58 8.17 7.83
C ASP A 174 1.48 7.26 7.27
N PRO A 175 1.06 7.40 6.00
CA PRO A 175 0.01 6.57 5.42
C PRO A 175 0.40 5.10 5.38
N VAL A 176 1.69 4.75 5.21
CA VAL A 176 2.16 3.35 5.19
C VAL A 176 1.86 2.67 6.52
N ASN A 177 2.16 3.35 7.62
CA ASN A 177 1.86 2.87 8.96
C ASN A 177 0.34 2.82 9.21
N VAL A 178 -0.39 3.89 8.87
CA VAL A 178 -1.85 3.96 9.09
C VAL A 178 -2.56 2.82 8.37
N VAL A 179 -2.32 2.60 7.08
CA VAL A 179 -3.05 1.54 6.34
C VAL A 179 -2.75 0.15 6.87
N ARG A 180 -1.51 -0.10 7.32
CA ARG A 180 -1.10 -1.37 7.92
C ARG A 180 -1.73 -1.61 9.29
N VAL A 181 -1.94 -0.56 10.08
CA VAL A 181 -2.68 -0.64 11.35
C VAL A 181 -4.16 -0.89 11.09
N ILE A 182 -4.75 -0.18 10.14
CA ILE A 182 -6.16 -0.36 9.81
C ILE A 182 -6.42 -1.76 9.24
N SER A 183 -5.49 -2.38 8.49
CA SER A 183 -5.73 -3.72 7.93
C SER A 183 -5.83 -4.78 9.02
N ALA A 184 -5.07 -4.63 10.10
CA ALA A 184 -5.23 -5.41 11.32
C ALA A 184 -6.55 -5.10 12.03
N MET A 185 -6.87 -3.81 12.22
CA MET A 185 -8.00 -3.38 13.02
C MET A 185 -9.37 -3.60 12.38
N ILE A 186 -9.45 -3.84 11.08
CA ILE A 186 -10.71 -4.14 10.41
C ILE A 186 -11.19 -5.57 10.71
N ASN A 187 -10.28 -6.52 10.94
CA ASN A 187 -10.64 -7.87 11.38
C ASN A 187 -10.53 -8.05 12.90
N SER A 188 -11.26 -9.01 13.45
CA SER A 188 -11.40 -9.16 14.90
C SER A 188 -10.45 -10.15 15.56
N VAL A 189 -9.54 -10.80 14.82
CA VAL A 189 -8.87 -12.02 15.28
C VAL A 189 -7.95 -11.76 16.48
N ASP A 190 -7.07 -10.77 16.37
CA ASP A 190 -6.08 -10.47 17.40
C ASP A 190 -6.50 -9.29 18.30
N ASP A 191 -6.85 -8.17 17.67
CA ASP A 191 -7.01 -6.88 18.35
C ASP A 191 -8.47 -6.54 18.71
N ARG A 192 -9.39 -7.50 18.57
CA ARG A 192 -10.85 -7.27 18.65
C ARG A 192 -11.29 -6.08 17.77
N GLY A 193 -10.76 -6.06 16.55
CA GLY A 193 -11.11 -5.10 15.51
C GLY A 193 -12.57 -5.21 15.05
N VAL A 194 -12.87 -4.51 13.96
CA VAL A 194 -14.25 -4.12 13.59
C VAL A 194 -15.15 -5.32 13.30
N VAL A 195 -14.71 -6.25 12.45
CA VAL A 195 -15.57 -7.28 11.88
C VAL A 195 -15.06 -8.69 12.22
N ALA A 196 -15.98 -9.55 12.66
CA ALA A 196 -15.70 -10.97 12.88
C ALA A 196 -16.00 -11.79 11.61
N GLY A 197 -15.00 -12.49 11.08
CA GLY A 197 -15.13 -13.32 9.88
C GLY A 197 -15.91 -14.61 10.12
N ASN A 198 -16.73 -15.04 9.16
CA ASN A 198 -17.39 -16.35 9.20
C ASN A 198 -17.76 -16.88 7.79
N TRP A 199 -17.20 -18.04 7.45
CA TRP A 199 -17.45 -18.76 6.19
C TRP A 199 -18.18 -20.10 6.36
N SER A 200 -18.65 -20.42 7.58
CA SER A 200 -19.30 -21.71 7.87
C SER A 200 -20.67 -21.92 7.22
N GLY A 201 -21.30 -20.85 6.73
CA GLY A 201 -22.70 -20.86 6.27
C GLY A 201 -23.74 -20.81 7.39
N VAL A 202 -23.31 -20.78 8.67
CA VAL A 202 -24.20 -20.68 9.83
C VAL A 202 -23.93 -19.38 10.58
N TYR A 203 -24.96 -18.53 10.66
CA TYR A 203 -24.86 -17.15 11.16
C TYR A 203 -25.85 -16.82 12.29
N SER A 204 -26.26 -17.81 13.09
CA SER A 204 -27.32 -17.65 14.11
C SER A 204 -27.07 -16.54 15.12
N ASP A 205 -25.81 -16.24 15.40
CA ASP A 205 -25.38 -15.32 16.47
C ASP A 205 -25.01 -13.92 15.93
N GLY A 206 -25.39 -13.61 14.69
CA GLY A 206 -25.09 -12.33 14.04
C GLY A 206 -25.83 -12.14 12.73
N THR A 207 -25.32 -11.21 11.92
CA THR A 207 -25.86 -10.90 10.60
C THR A 207 -25.17 -11.74 9.54
N SER A 208 -25.94 -12.36 8.65
CA SER A 208 -25.39 -13.05 7.47
C SER A 208 -24.58 -12.06 6.62
N PRO A 209 -23.34 -12.40 6.21
CA PRO A 209 -22.50 -11.55 5.37
C PRO A 209 -23.21 -11.01 4.11
N THR A 210 -24.12 -11.79 3.52
CA THR A 210 -24.83 -11.41 2.29
C THR A 210 -25.85 -10.28 2.46
N VAL A 211 -26.25 -9.95 3.70
CA VAL A 211 -27.24 -8.91 4.03
C VAL A 211 -26.63 -7.50 3.98
N TRP A 212 -25.35 -7.37 4.34
CA TRP A 212 -24.70 -6.07 4.37
C TRP A 212 -24.68 -5.41 2.97
N SER A 213 -24.97 -4.11 2.96
CA SER A 213 -25.00 -3.27 1.76
C SER A 213 -24.11 -2.03 1.87
N GLY A 214 -23.40 -1.87 3.00
CA GLY A 214 -22.54 -0.72 3.26
C GLY A 214 -21.80 -0.82 4.59
N SER A 215 -20.88 0.11 4.80
CA SER A 215 -20.00 0.17 5.97
C SER A 215 -20.58 0.94 7.14
N VAL A 216 -21.55 1.83 6.88
CA VAL A 216 -22.06 2.80 7.84
C VAL A 216 -22.63 2.11 9.09
N GLU A 217 -23.49 1.11 8.91
CA GLU A 217 -24.11 0.38 10.02
C GLU A 217 -23.06 -0.38 10.84
N ILE A 218 -22.11 -1.03 10.18
CA ILE A 218 -21.04 -1.80 10.80
C ILE A 218 -20.15 -0.90 11.68
N LEU A 219 -19.66 0.22 11.14
CA LEU A 219 -18.80 1.14 11.88
C LEU A 219 -19.53 1.82 13.04
N LYS A 220 -20.80 2.21 12.84
CA LYS A 220 -21.63 2.78 13.91
C LYS A 220 -21.90 1.77 15.02
N GLU A 221 -22.18 0.52 14.67
CA GLU A 221 -22.39 -0.55 15.65
C GLU A 221 -21.12 -0.82 16.47
N TYR A 222 -19.97 -0.97 15.80
CA TYR A 222 -18.67 -1.16 16.46
C TYR A 222 -18.36 -0.03 17.45
N HIS A 223 -18.53 1.22 17.00
CA HIS A 223 -18.29 2.41 17.82
C HIS A 223 -19.27 2.51 18.99
N LYS A 224 -20.58 2.33 18.75
CA LYS A 224 -21.62 2.35 19.78
C LYS A 224 -21.40 1.27 20.84
N ASN A 225 -20.94 0.10 20.44
CA ASN A 225 -20.66 -1.04 21.31
C ASN A 225 -19.22 -1.03 21.86
N LYS A 226 -18.55 0.13 21.87
CA LYS A 226 -17.24 0.38 22.50
C LYS A 226 -16.14 -0.57 22.03
N GLY A 227 -16.17 -0.91 20.74
CA GLY A 227 -15.18 -1.79 20.11
C GLY A 227 -15.47 -3.28 20.26
N THR A 228 -16.75 -3.66 20.40
CA THR A 228 -17.15 -5.06 20.31
C THR A 228 -17.28 -5.45 18.84
N PRO A 229 -16.60 -6.52 18.36
CA PRO A 229 -16.64 -6.92 16.95
C PRO A 229 -18.04 -7.19 16.42
N VAL A 230 -18.32 -6.69 15.23
CA VAL A 230 -19.59 -6.86 14.51
C VAL A 230 -19.58 -8.20 13.77
N LYS A 231 -20.64 -8.98 13.95
CA LYS A 231 -20.80 -10.32 13.36
C LYS A 231 -21.81 -10.27 12.21
N TYR A 232 -21.54 -10.79 11.01
CA TYR A 232 -20.29 -11.37 10.49
C TYR A 232 -19.86 -10.73 9.17
N GLY A 233 -18.59 -10.93 8.82
CA GLY A 233 -17.94 -10.49 7.59
C GLY A 233 -17.40 -11.62 6.71
N GLN A 234 -17.24 -11.31 5.43
CA GLN A 234 -16.41 -12.02 4.45
C GLN A 234 -15.59 -10.98 3.66
N CYS A 235 -14.68 -11.40 2.78
CA CYS A 235 -13.67 -10.54 2.14
C CYS A 235 -14.22 -9.19 1.62
N TRP A 236 -15.34 -9.19 0.87
CA TRP A 236 -15.92 -7.95 0.35
C TRP A 236 -16.43 -6.97 1.42
N ILE A 237 -16.81 -7.46 2.61
CA ILE A 237 -17.22 -6.62 3.74
C ILE A 237 -15.99 -5.99 4.37
N PHE A 238 -14.94 -6.79 4.61
CA PHE A 238 -13.66 -6.27 5.09
C PHE A 238 -13.14 -5.18 4.14
N ALA A 239 -13.12 -5.45 2.84
CA ALA A 239 -12.67 -4.49 1.84
C ALA A 239 -13.56 -3.23 1.76
N GLY A 240 -14.88 -3.38 1.90
CA GLY A 240 -15.82 -2.26 1.92
C GLY A 240 -15.63 -1.33 3.12
N VAL A 241 -15.54 -1.92 4.32
CA VAL A 241 -15.29 -1.19 5.57
C VAL A 241 -13.90 -0.54 5.54
N PHE A 242 -12.87 -1.26 5.09
CA PHE A 242 -11.51 -0.75 4.97
C PHE A 242 -11.46 0.47 4.03
N THR A 243 -12.07 0.38 2.83
CA THR A 243 -12.16 1.52 1.90
C THR A 243 -12.81 2.74 2.55
N THR A 244 -13.84 2.52 3.38
CA THR A 244 -14.55 3.62 4.07
C THR A 244 -13.61 4.34 5.03
N VAL A 245 -12.85 3.59 5.83
CA VAL A 245 -11.87 4.17 6.77
C VAL A 245 -10.77 4.93 6.02
N LEU A 246 -10.23 4.36 4.94
CA LEU A 246 -9.23 5.05 4.11
C LEU A 246 -9.75 6.38 3.55
N ARG A 247 -10.90 6.35 2.87
CA ARG A 247 -11.49 7.56 2.26
C ARG A 247 -11.87 8.59 3.30
N CYS A 248 -12.32 8.16 4.48
CA CYS A 248 -12.62 9.05 5.60
C CYS A 248 -11.37 9.79 6.13
N PHE A 249 -10.21 9.13 6.11
CA PHE A 249 -8.93 9.75 6.47
C PHE A 249 -8.27 10.54 5.34
N GLY A 250 -8.89 10.58 4.15
CA GLY A 250 -8.31 11.25 2.98
C GLY A 250 -7.25 10.41 2.26
N ILE A 251 -7.15 9.10 2.49
CA ILE A 251 -6.28 8.21 1.70
C ILE A 251 -7.07 7.73 0.49
N PRO A 252 -6.64 8.01 -0.77
CA PRO A 252 -7.35 7.50 -1.94
C PRO A 252 -7.31 5.97 -1.95
N GLY A 253 -8.48 5.33 -2.05
CA GLY A 253 -8.58 3.87 -1.97
C GLY A 253 -9.72 3.32 -2.82
N ARG A 254 -9.54 2.09 -3.31
CA ARG A 254 -10.54 1.35 -4.10
C ARG A 254 -10.59 -0.11 -3.69
N THR A 255 -11.74 -0.75 -3.85
CA THR A 255 -11.88 -2.20 -3.74
C THR A 255 -11.39 -2.87 -5.03
N VAL A 256 -10.77 -4.03 -4.87
CA VAL A 256 -10.26 -4.85 -5.96
C VAL A 256 -10.77 -6.27 -5.78
N THR A 257 -11.33 -6.84 -6.85
CA THR A 257 -11.74 -8.24 -6.90
C THR A 257 -10.76 -9.01 -7.78
N ASN A 258 -10.18 -10.07 -7.26
CA ASN A 258 -9.42 -11.05 -8.01
C ASN A 258 -10.23 -12.33 -8.22
N PHE A 259 -10.31 -12.86 -9.44
CA PHE A 259 -10.98 -14.14 -9.71
C PHE A 259 -9.95 -15.26 -9.79
N SER A 260 -10.32 -16.45 -9.29
CA SER A 260 -9.36 -17.56 -9.08
C SER A 260 -8.17 -17.12 -8.21
N SER A 261 -8.47 -16.55 -7.03
CA SER A 261 -7.44 -16.06 -6.11
C SER A 261 -6.84 -17.22 -5.34
N ALA A 262 -5.53 -17.42 -5.45
CA ALA A 262 -4.85 -18.41 -4.62
C ALA A 262 -4.80 -17.94 -3.16
N HIS A 263 -4.77 -18.90 -2.24
CA HIS A 263 -4.45 -18.72 -0.84
C HIS A 263 -3.31 -19.67 -0.53
N ASP A 264 -2.08 -19.16 -0.66
CA ASP A 264 -0.82 -19.84 -0.33
C ASP A 264 -0.59 -19.76 1.18
N THR A 265 -0.49 -20.93 1.81
CA THR A 265 -0.39 -21.06 3.28
C THR A 265 1.03 -21.31 3.78
N ASP A 266 2.01 -21.51 2.88
CA ASP A 266 3.39 -21.88 3.26
C ASP A 266 4.48 -21.01 2.61
N VAL A 267 4.08 -19.90 1.97
CA VAL A 267 4.98 -18.91 1.34
C VAL A 267 5.88 -19.58 0.29
N SER A 268 5.36 -20.64 -0.34
CA SER A 268 6.04 -21.32 -1.44
C SER A 268 5.98 -20.52 -2.73
N LEU A 269 5.06 -19.54 -2.82
CA LEU A 269 4.71 -18.81 -4.05
C LEU A 269 4.15 -19.74 -5.13
N THR A 270 3.66 -20.90 -4.70
CA THR A 270 3.01 -21.94 -5.49
C THR A 270 1.71 -22.34 -4.81
N THR A 271 0.82 -22.98 -5.56
CA THR A 271 -0.37 -23.61 -4.99
C THR A 271 -0.22 -25.11 -5.15
N ASP A 272 0.09 -25.79 -4.04
CA ASP A 272 0.53 -27.18 -4.09
C ASP A 272 -0.62 -28.17 -3.89
N VAL A 273 -0.66 -29.19 -4.75
CA VAL A 273 -1.60 -30.31 -4.68
C VAL A 273 -0.83 -31.61 -4.54
N TYR A 274 -0.87 -32.18 -3.35
CA TYR A 274 -0.29 -33.47 -2.99
C TYR A 274 -1.28 -34.61 -3.26
N LEU A 275 -0.82 -35.58 -4.03
CA LEU A 275 -1.53 -36.79 -4.40
C LEU A 275 -0.78 -38.03 -3.90
N ASP A 276 -1.52 -39.08 -3.58
CA ASP A 276 -0.96 -40.38 -3.22
C ASP A 276 -0.44 -41.16 -4.44
N GLU A 277 0.03 -42.39 -4.21
CA GLU A 277 0.57 -43.27 -5.24
C GLU A 277 -0.48 -43.61 -6.33
N ASN A 278 -1.78 -43.47 -6.03
CA ASN A 278 -2.91 -43.73 -6.93
C ASN A 278 -3.50 -42.47 -7.55
N LEU A 279 -2.86 -41.30 -7.37
CA LEU A 279 -3.34 -39.98 -7.81
C LEU A 279 -4.58 -39.46 -7.05
N GLU A 280 -4.85 -39.97 -5.86
CA GLU A 280 -5.92 -39.46 -4.99
C GLU A 280 -5.39 -38.33 -4.07
N PRO A 281 -6.17 -37.27 -3.80
CA PRO A 281 -5.73 -36.16 -2.96
C PRO A 281 -5.40 -36.56 -1.52
N ILE A 282 -4.26 -36.10 -1.00
CA ILE A 282 -3.89 -36.26 0.39
C ILE A 282 -4.41 -35.06 1.20
N GLU A 283 -5.64 -35.18 1.74
CA GLU A 283 -6.38 -34.07 2.36
C GLU A 283 -5.58 -33.25 3.41
N HIS A 284 -4.79 -33.92 4.26
CA HIS A 284 -4.05 -33.23 5.33
C HIS A 284 -2.80 -32.48 4.85
N LEU A 285 -2.37 -32.66 3.58
CA LEU A 285 -1.26 -31.92 2.97
C LEU A 285 -1.77 -30.80 2.03
N ASN A 286 -3.05 -30.82 1.64
CA ASN A 286 -3.64 -29.87 0.70
C ASN A 286 -4.36 -28.74 1.44
N ALA A 287 -3.58 -27.89 2.10
CA ALA A 287 -4.09 -26.72 2.82
C ALA A 287 -4.34 -25.51 1.90
N ASP A 288 -3.60 -25.42 0.78
CA ASP A 288 -3.78 -24.36 -0.19
C ASP A 288 -5.13 -24.46 -0.90
N SER A 289 -5.70 -23.31 -1.24
CA SER A 289 -6.98 -23.26 -1.93
C SER A 289 -7.01 -22.16 -2.98
N ILE A 290 -7.86 -22.34 -3.98
CA ILE A 290 -8.15 -21.31 -4.98
C ILE A 290 -9.60 -20.89 -4.78
N TRP A 291 -9.77 -19.64 -4.37
CA TRP A 291 -11.05 -19.01 -4.18
C TRP A 291 -11.65 -18.61 -5.52
N ASN A 292 -12.95 -18.82 -5.71
CA ASN A 292 -13.66 -18.35 -6.91
C ASN A 292 -13.41 -16.86 -7.17
N PHE A 293 -13.44 -16.08 -6.09
CA PHE A 293 -12.99 -14.70 -6.06
C PHE A 293 -12.54 -14.33 -4.64
N HIS A 294 -11.66 -13.35 -4.55
CA HIS A 294 -11.28 -12.68 -3.32
C HIS A 294 -11.32 -11.17 -3.51
N VAL A 295 -11.56 -10.41 -2.44
CA VAL A 295 -11.68 -8.95 -2.49
C VAL A 295 -10.78 -8.31 -1.45
N TRP A 296 -9.91 -7.41 -1.89
CA TRP A 296 -9.02 -6.59 -1.06
C TRP A 296 -9.08 -5.12 -1.50
N ASN A 297 -8.09 -4.32 -1.11
CA ASN A 297 -8.01 -2.90 -1.40
C ASN A 297 -6.71 -2.49 -2.09
N ASP A 298 -6.80 -1.58 -3.05
CA ASP A 298 -5.66 -0.75 -3.44
C ASP A 298 -5.77 0.60 -2.72
N CYS A 299 -4.67 1.08 -2.14
CA CYS A 299 -4.55 2.44 -1.62
C CYS A 299 -3.40 3.19 -2.28
N TRP A 300 -3.58 4.49 -2.51
CA TRP A 300 -2.60 5.32 -3.20
C TRP A 300 -1.70 6.04 -2.21
N MET A 301 -0.39 5.83 -2.32
CA MET A 301 0.61 6.55 -1.53
C MET A 301 2.02 6.45 -2.12
N ALA A 302 2.87 7.41 -1.75
CA ALA A 302 4.31 7.31 -1.87
C ALA A 302 4.87 6.18 -0.98
N ARG A 303 6.03 5.66 -1.34
CA ARG A 303 6.76 4.62 -0.58
C ARG A 303 8.18 5.06 -0.34
N SER A 304 8.37 6.11 0.47
CA SER A 304 9.68 6.65 0.84
C SER A 304 10.54 5.63 1.62
N ASP A 305 9.91 4.58 2.12
CA ASP A 305 10.54 3.45 2.78
C ASP A 305 11.06 2.36 1.81
N LEU A 306 10.79 2.51 0.51
CA LEU A 306 11.27 1.66 -0.59
C LEU A 306 12.12 2.48 -1.58
N PRO A 307 12.86 1.85 -2.50
CA PRO A 307 13.50 2.58 -3.59
C PRO A 307 12.47 3.35 -4.45
N PRO A 308 12.87 4.46 -5.10
CA PRO A 308 12.03 5.12 -6.09
C PRO A 308 11.60 4.12 -7.16
N GLY A 309 10.30 4.07 -7.48
CA GLY A 309 9.76 2.98 -8.31
C GLY A 309 8.43 2.46 -7.83
N TYR A 310 8.28 2.41 -6.50
CA TYR A 310 7.28 1.56 -5.84
C TYR A 310 6.12 2.31 -5.18
N GLY A 311 6.05 3.64 -5.33
CA GLY A 311 4.87 4.42 -4.96
C GLY A 311 3.68 4.19 -5.90
N GLY A 312 2.55 4.84 -5.60
CA GLY A 312 1.30 4.71 -6.34
C GLY A 312 0.38 3.72 -5.65
N TRP A 313 -0.29 2.85 -6.41
CA TRP A 313 -1.18 1.83 -5.84
C TRP A 313 -0.43 0.77 -5.02
N GLN A 314 -0.93 0.53 -3.82
CA GLN A 314 -0.46 -0.49 -2.89
C GLN A 314 -1.60 -1.44 -2.53
N ALA A 315 -1.40 -2.74 -2.68
CA ALA A 315 -2.35 -3.76 -2.25
C ALA A 315 -2.32 -3.91 -0.74
N VAL A 316 -3.49 -3.91 -0.12
CA VAL A 316 -3.71 -4.09 1.31
C VAL A 316 -4.94 -4.98 1.50
N ASP A 317 -4.82 -5.99 2.33
CA ASP A 317 -5.93 -6.89 2.65
C ASP A 317 -6.17 -6.92 4.16
N ALA A 318 -7.43 -6.67 4.53
CA ALA A 318 -7.93 -6.71 5.89
C ALA A 318 -8.60 -8.05 6.23
N THR A 319 -8.77 -8.94 5.25
CA THR A 319 -9.29 -10.28 5.46
C THR A 319 -8.26 -11.11 6.22
N PRO A 320 -8.60 -11.74 7.35
CA PRO A 320 -7.65 -12.52 8.13
C PRO A 320 -7.37 -13.85 7.43
N GLN A 321 -6.33 -13.85 6.58
CA GLN A 321 -5.84 -15.01 5.83
C GLN A 321 -4.56 -15.53 6.48
N GLU A 322 -3.46 -14.78 6.33
CA GLU A 322 -2.15 -15.10 6.88
C GLU A 322 -1.67 -14.07 7.90
N THR A 323 -0.77 -14.50 8.79
CA THR A 323 -0.18 -13.59 9.79
C THR A 323 1.07 -12.91 9.25
N SER A 324 1.16 -11.59 9.42
CA SER A 324 2.34 -10.80 9.11
C SER A 324 2.97 -10.22 10.39
N GLN A 325 4.11 -10.80 10.76
CA GLN A 325 4.80 -10.54 12.04
C GLN A 325 3.92 -10.89 13.26
N GLY A 326 3.18 -12.01 13.18
CA GLY A 326 2.37 -12.53 14.27
C GLY A 326 1.00 -11.86 14.46
N THR A 327 0.55 -11.03 13.50
CA THR A 327 -0.77 -10.38 13.51
C THR A 327 -1.47 -10.60 12.17
N PHE A 328 -2.77 -10.86 12.16
CA PHE A 328 -3.59 -10.95 10.95
C PHE A 328 -3.76 -9.59 10.28
N ARG A 329 -2.86 -9.30 9.34
CA ARG A 329 -2.79 -8.08 8.54
C ARG A 329 -1.97 -8.33 7.28
N CYS A 330 -2.28 -7.63 6.21
CA CYS A 330 -1.52 -7.71 4.96
C CYS A 330 -1.28 -6.32 4.38
N GLY A 331 -0.11 -6.11 3.78
CA GLY A 331 0.26 -4.89 3.04
C GLY A 331 0.76 -3.73 3.92
N PRO A 332 1.07 -2.57 3.31
CA PRO A 332 0.96 -2.26 1.88
C PRO A 332 2.04 -2.92 1.01
N ALA A 333 1.61 -3.68 0.00
CA ALA A 333 2.47 -4.27 -1.03
C ALA A 333 2.41 -3.43 -2.30
N SER A 334 3.54 -2.98 -2.83
CA SER A 334 3.56 -2.19 -4.07
C SER A 334 3.11 -3.02 -5.26
N LEU A 335 2.10 -2.56 -6.01
CA LEU A 335 1.66 -3.26 -7.23
C LEU A 335 2.80 -3.37 -8.25
N ALA A 336 3.68 -2.37 -8.31
CA ALA A 336 4.86 -2.42 -9.15
C ALA A 336 5.82 -3.54 -8.73
N ALA A 337 6.02 -3.75 -7.41
CA ALA A 337 6.85 -4.85 -6.92
C ALA A 337 6.22 -6.21 -7.21
N VAL A 338 4.90 -6.35 -6.98
CA VAL A 338 4.14 -7.57 -7.28
C VAL A 338 4.24 -7.90 -8.78
N ARG A 339 3.99 -6.94 -9.66
CA ARG A 339 4.04 -7.12 -11.12
C ARG A 339 5.37 -7.68 -11.62
N HIS A 340 6.48 -7.28 -11.03
CA HIS A 340 7.82 -7.69 -11.44
C HIS A 340 8.41 -8.81 -10.57
N GLY A 341 7.62 -9.43 -9.69
CA GLY A 341 8.07 -10.53 -8.83
C GLY A 341 9.10 -10.14 -7.76
N GLN A 342 9.19 -8.86 -7.40
CA GLN A 342 10.15 -8.33 -6.43
C GLN A 342 9.62 -8.48 -4.99
N VAL A 343 9.33 -9.72 -4.63
CA VAL A 343 8.62 -10.10 -3.39
C VAL A 343 9.44 -9.90 -2.10
N PHE A 344 10.75 -9.65 -2.22
CA PHE A 344 11.61 -9.30 -1.07
C PHE A 344 11.34 -7.90 -0.51
N LEU A 345 10.56 -7.06 -1.22
CA LEU A 345 10.18 -5.74 -0.76
C LEU A 345 8.99 -5.83 0.20
N LYS A 346 9.09 -5.09 1.31
CA LYS A 346 8.01 -4.97 2.28
C LYS A 346 6.81 -4.20 1.71
N HIS A 347 5.59 -4.43 2.17
CA HIS A 347 5.17 -5.48 3.11
C HIS A 347 4.42 -6.57 2.36
N ASP A 348 4.56 -7.82 2.81
CA ASP A 348 3.69 -8.95 2.43
C ASP A 348 3.56 -9.20 0.91
N ALA A 349 4.49 -8.66 0.11
CA ALA A 349 4.55 -8.85 -1.34
C ALA A 349 4.61 -10.33 -1.76
N PRO A 350 5.26 -11.27 -1.02
CA PRO A 350 5.19 -12.69 -1.36
C PRO A 350 3.76 -13.22 -1.36
N PHE A 351 2.99 -12.92 -0.31
CA PHE A 351 1.61 -13.37 -0.19
C PHE A 351 0.74 -12.80 -1.30
N VAL A 352 0.77 -11.47 -1.50
CA VAL A 352 -0.01 -10.79 -2.55
C VAL A 352 0.38 -11.30 -3.95
N PHE A 353 1.66 -11.59 -4.19
CA PHE A 353 2.11 -12.18 -5.45
C PHE A 353 1.50 -13.56 -5.68
N ALA A 354 1.52 -14.42 -4.66
CA ALA A 354 0.94 -15.75 -4.75
C ALA A 354 -0.57 -15.67 -5.08
N GLU A 355 -1.32 -14.74 -4.46
CA GLU A 355 -2.76 -14.57 -4.71
C GLU A 355 -3.11 -14.33 -6.20
N VAL A 356 -2.20 -13.71 -6.96
CA VAL A 356 -2.45 -13.31 -8.36
C VAL A 356 -1.63 -14.07 -9.40
N ASN A 357 -0.57 -14.77 -9.00
CA ASN A 357 0.42 -15.28 -9.96
C ASN A 357 1.10 -16.60 -9.56
N SER A 358 0.59 -17.33 -8.56
CA SER A 358 1.15 -18.66 -8.22
C SER A 358 0.83 -19.69 -9.32
N ASP A 359 1.82 -20.53 -9.65
CA ASP A 359 1.55 -21.74 -10.44
C ASP A 359 0.93 -22.80 -9.52
N LYS A 360 -0.01 -23.57 -10.07
CA LYS A 360 -0.56 -24.73 -9.38
C LYS A 360 0.30 -25.96 -9.68
N ILE A 361 0.94 -26.53 -8.67
CA ILE A 361 1.89 -27.65 -8.83
C ILE A 361 1.30 -28.92 -8.26
N TYR A 362 1.35 -30.01 -9.02
CA TYR A 362 0.90 -31.33 -8.59
C TYR A 362 2.09 -32.22 -8.22
N TRP A 363 2.09 -32.69 -6.98
CA TRP A 363 3.11 -33.55 -6.40
C TRP A 363 2.55 -34.94 -6.15
N GLN A 364 3.17 -35.98 -6.71
CA GLN A 364 2.81 -37.36 -6.44
C GLN A 364 3.74 -37.97 -5.41
N ARG A 365 3.17 -38.71 -4.46
CA ARG A 365 3.93 -39.49 -3.49
C ARG A 365 4.59 -40.69 -4.16
N ASN A 366 5.88 -40.84 -3.96
CA ASN A 366 6.67 -41.99 -4.37
C ASN A 366 6.57 -43.13 -3.35
N LEU A 367 6.87 -44.36 -3.76
CA LEU A 367 6.86 -45.55 -2.90
C LEU A 367 7.81 -45.46 -1.70
N ASP A 368 8.85 -44.61 -1.77
CA ASP A 368 9.79 -44.34 -0.68
C ASP A 368 9.30 -43.26 0.30
N GLY A 369 8.12 -42.70 0.05
CA GLY A 369 7.49 -41.65 0.85
C GLY A 369 7.89 -40.22 0.46
N THR A 370 8.81 -40.03 -0.49
CA THR A 370 9.15 -38.71 -1.05
C THR A 370 8.10 -38.22 -2.04
N PHE A 371 8.21 -36.97 -2.52
CA PHE A 371 7.31 -36.42 -3.53
C PHE A 371 8.05 -36.03 -4.80
N SER A 372 7.40 -36.19 -5.95
CA SER A 372 7.90 -35.72 -7.23
C SER A 372 6.84 -34.91 -7.96
N GLN A 373 7.27 -33.81 -8.57
CA GLN A 373 6.38 -32.99 -9.39
C GLN A 373 5.98 -33.77 -10.64
N ILE A 374 4.68 -33.91 -10.87
CA ILE A 374 4.13 -34.63 -12.03
C ILE A 374 3.47 -33.70 -13.04
N TYR A 375 3.02 -32.51 -12.61
CA TYR A 375 2.34 -31.55 -13.46
C TYR A 375 2.38 -30.14 -12.85
N SER A 376 2.26 -29.11 -13.70
CA SER A 376 2.14 -27.71 -13.30
C SER A 376 1.18 -26.99 -14.24
N GLU A 377 0.22 -26.27 -13.67
CA GLU A 377 -0.67 -25.36 -14.37
C GLU A 377 -0.26 -23.92 -14.07
N LYS A 378 0.18 -23.20 -15.10
CA LYS A 378 0.76 -21.85 -14.97
C LYS A 378 -0.23 -20.70 -15.15
N LYS A 379 -1.50 -21.00 -15.49
CA LYS A 379 -2.48 -20.02 -15.95
C LYS A 379 -3.82 -20.13 -15.23
N THR A 380 -3.79 -20.58 -13.97
CA THR A 380 -5.00 -20.93 -13.21
C THR A 380 -5.36 -19.87 -12.18
N VAL A 381 -4.38 -19.06 -11.76
CA VAL A 381 -4.51 -18.10 -10.66
C VAL A 381 -4.52 -16.67 -11.21
N GLY A 382 -5.33 -15.82 -10.59
CA GLY A 382 -5.32 -14.38 -10.82
C GLY A 382 -5.90 -13.96 -12.17
N HIS A 383 -7.22 -13.90 -12.27
CA HIS A 383 -7.89 -13.53 -13.52
C HIS A 383 -8.81 -12.33 -13.33
N LEU A 384 -8.90 -11.51 -14.39
CA LEU A 384 -9.84 -10.40 -14.51
C LEU A 384 -9.86 -9.54 -13.23
N ILE A 385 -8.68 -9.17 -12.72
CA ILE A 385 -8.56 -8.36 -11.51
C ILE A 385 -9.29 -7.06 -11.76
N SER A 386 -10.34 -6.79 -10.99
CA SER A 386 -11.38 -5.84 -11.34
C SER A 386 -11.59 -4.79 -10.27
N THR A 387 -11.81 -3.56 -10.69
CA THR A 387 -12.26 -2.46 -9.84
C THR A 387 -13.35 -1.64 -10.54
N LYS A 388 -13.99 -0.73 -9.81
CA LYS A 388 -14.96 0.21 -10.39
C LYS A 388 -14.21 1.25 -11.23
N ALA A 389 -14.71 1.53 -12.43
CA ALA A 389 -14.15 2.56 -13.29
C ALA A 389 -14.36 3.97 -12.72
N VAL A 390 -13.41 4.87 -12.98
CA VAL A 390 -13.51 6.29 -12.63
C VAL A 390 -14.71 6.92 -13.35
N GLY A 391 -15.56 7.61 -12.60
CA GLY A 391 -16.68 8.36 -13.17
C GLY A 391 -17.83 7.53 -13.76
N SER A 392 -17.80 6.19 -13.63
CA SER A 392 -18.90 5.32 -14.10
C SER A 392 -19.09 4.10 -13.19
N ASP A 393 -20.18 3.35 -13.41
CA ASP A 393 -20.48 2.10 -12.70
C ASP A 393 -19.92 0.86 -13.39
N GLU A 394 -19.16 1.03 -14.47
CA GLU A 394 -18.61 -0.06 -15.27
C GLU A 394 -17.41 -0.72 -14.59
N ARG A 395 -17.12 -1.94 -15.04
CA ARG A 395 -15.94 -2.71 -14.61
C ARG A 395 -14.70 -2.22 -15.33
N HIS A 396 -13.67 -1.88 -14.56
CA HIS A 396 -12.32 -1.65 -15.05
C HIS A 396 -11.45 -2.86 -14.74
N ASP A 397 -10.89 -3.48 -15.78
CA ASP A 397 -9.91 -4.55 -15.65
C ASP A 397 -8.52 -3.95 -15.40
N ILE A 398 -7.90 -4.32 -14.30
CA ILE A 398 -6.59 -3.84 -13.85
C ILE A 398 -5.61 -5.01 -13.69
N THR A 399 -5.87 -6.16 -14.33
CA THR A 399 -4.99 -7.35 -14.26
C THR A 399 -3.57 -7.01 -14.68
N ASP A 400 -3.41 -6.13 -15.67
CA ASP A 400 -2.11 -5.71 -16.16
C ASP A 400 -1.32 -4.95 -15.09
N LEU A 401 -1.95 -4.28 -14.13
CA LEU A 401 -1.23 -3.59 -13.05
C LEU A 401 -0.57 -4.58 -12.07
N TYR A 402 -1.11 -5.78 -11.94
CA TYR A 402 -0.66 -6.81 -11.01
C TYR A 402 0.30 -7.80 -11.63
N LYS A 403 0.18 -8.09 -12.93
CA LYS A 403 1.05 -9.05 -13.61
C LYS A 403 1.19 -8.79 -15.11
N HIS A 404 2.22 -9.38 -15.69
CA HIS A 404 2.42 -9.38 -17.13
C HIS A 404 1.42 -10.34 -17.82
N PRO A 405 1.12 -10.15 -19.12
CA PRO A 405 0.21 -11.04 -19.83
C PRO A 405 0.71 -12.49 -19.85
N GLU A 406 -0.21 -13.41 -19.60
CA GLU A 406 0.02 -14.86 -19.49
C GLU A 406 0.75 -15.45 -20.71
N GLY A 407 1.89 -16.12 -20.47
CA GLY A 407 2.70 -16.75 -21.52
C GLY A 407 3.64 -15.79 -22.25
N THR A 408 3.83 -14.58 -21.74
CA THR A 408 4.94 -13.71 -22.15
C THR A 408 6.20 -14.03 -21.36
N GLU A 409 7.38 -13.77 -21.94
CA GLU A 409 8.65 -13.98 -21.24
C GLU A 409 8.75 -13.14 -19.95
N ALA A 410 8.23 -11.91 -19.98
CA ALA A 410 8.20 -11.04 -18.80
C ALA A 410 7.34 -11.61 -17.66
N GLU A 411 6.23 -12.29 -17.95
CA GLU A 411 5.46 -13.01 -16.93
C GLU A 411 6.29 -14.13 -16.32
N ARG A 412 6.98 -14.91 -17.16
CA ARG A 412 7.81 -16.01 -16.69
C ARG A 412 8.97 -15.54 -15.80
N ILE A 413 9.67 -14.50 -16.23
CA ILE A 413 10.75 -13.87 -15.46
C ILE A 413 10.24 -13.38 -14.11
N ALA A 414 9.05 -12.78 -14.04
CA ALA A 414 8.49 -12.31 -12.79
C ALA A 414 8.18 -13.47 -11.82
N VAL A 415 7.59 -14.57 -12.30
CA VAL A 415 7.34 -15.77 -11.47
C VAL A 415 8.66 -16.40 -11.01
N GLU A 416 9.63 -16.59 -11.89
CA GLU A 416 10.94 -17.16 -11.53
C GLU A 416 11.69 -16.27 -10.53
N THR A 417 11.65 -14.95 -10.73
CA THR A 417 12.21 -13.98 -9.79
C THR A 417 11.54 -14.12 -8.43
N ALA A 418 10.21 -14.13 -8.36
CA ALA A 418 9.49 -14.25 -7.10
C ALA A 418 9.82 -15.58 -6.39
N CYS A 419 9.70 -16.70 -7.10
CA CYS A 419 9.94 -18.04 -6.55
C CYS A 419 11.38 -18.25 -6.09
N SER A 420 12.37 -17.54 -6.66
CA SER A 420 13.75 -17.55 -6.17
C SER A 420 13.90 -17.04 -4.73
N TYR A 421 12.94 -16.25 -4.24
CA TYR A 421 12.86 -15.77 -2.86
C TYR A 421 11.84 -16.53 -1.99
N GLY A 422 11.14 -17.53 -2.55
CA GLY A 422 10.14 -18.35 -1.86
C GLY A 422 10.74 -19.55 -1.14
N SER A 423 9.93 -20.25 -0.33
CA SER A 423 10.37 -21.42 0.46
C SER A 423 10.67 -22.66 -0.40
N LYS A 424 10.14 -22.73 -1.62
CA LYS A 424 10.31 -23.83 -2.59
C LYS A 424 11.02 -23.40 -3.88
N ALA A 425 12.07 -22.58 -3.76
CA ALA A 425 12.86 -22.11 -4.92
C ALA A 425 13.36 -23.25 -5.84
N GLU A 426 13.58 -24.46 -5.30
CA GLU A 426 14.01 -25.63 -6.07
C GLU A 426 12.93 -26.21 -7.01
N ALA A 427 11.64 -25.93 -6.78
CA ALA A 427 10.53 -26.38 -7.63
C ALA A 427 10.55 -25.71 -9.01
N TYR A 428 11.11 -24.50 -9.09
CA TYR A 428 11.49 -23.83 -10.33
C TYR A 428 12.98 -23.99 -10.48
N SER A 429 13.42 -25.21 -10.75
CA SER A 429 14.82 -25.59 -10.96
C SER A 429 15.64 -24.44 -11.54
N SER A 430 16.48 -23.80 -10.73
CA SER A 430 17.46 -22.84 -11.22
C SER A 430 18.80 -23.56 -11.33
N PRO A 431 19.53 -23.36 -12.42
CA PRO A 431 20.82 -22.73 -12.22
C PRO A 431 21.21 -21.86 -13.41
N THR A 432 21.08 -20.55 -13.28
CA THR A 432 22.06 -19.66 -13.91
C THR A 432 23.12 -19.41 -12.84
N ALA A 433 24.35 -19.82 -13.12
CA ALA A 433 25.48 -19.35 -12.34
C ALA A 433 25.36 -17.82 -12.19
N ALA A 434 25.58 -17.30 -10.97
CA ALA A 434 25.56 -15.86 -10.70
C ALA A 434 26.84 -15.20 -11.23
N ASP A 435 27.11 -15.42 -12.51
CA ASP A 435 28.34 -15.08 -13.21
C ASP A 435 28.16 -13.87 -14.13
N VAL A 436 26.92 -13.45 -14.42
CA VAL A 436 26.62 -12.21 -15.14
C VAL A 436 26.20 -11.11 -14.17
N THR A 437 26.90 -9.97 -14.18
CA THR A 437 26.53 -8.76 -13.43
C THR A 437 26.05 -7.67 -14.36
N VAL A 438 25.02 -6.94 -13.95
CA VAL A 438 24.45 -5.79 -14.67
C VAL A 438 24.69 -4.52 -13.85
N GLU A 439 25.21 -3.47 -14.49
CA GLU A 439 25.40 -2.16 -13.89
C GLU A 439 24.85 -1.08 -14.84
N VAL A 440 24.09 -0.12 -14.31
CA VAL A 440 23.59 1.01 -15.10
C VAL A 440 24.35 2.26 -14.68
N THR A 441 25.05 2.88 -15.62
CA THR A 441 25.84 4.09 -15.39
C THR A 441 25.38 5.22 -16.30
N MET A 442 25.74 6.44 -15.90
CA MET A 442 25.44 7.65 -16.64
C MET A 442 26.65 8.58 -16.53
N ASP A 443 27.09 9.10 -17.66
CA ASP A 443 28.26 9.98 -17.71
C ASP A 443 27.88 11.43 -17.37
N GLY A 444 28.78 12.14 -16.67
CA GLY A 444 28.64 13.58 -16.39
C GLY A 444 27.65 13.93 -15.26
N GLU A 445 27.04 15.12 -15.34
CA GLU A 445 26.11 15.66 -14.33
C GLU A 445 24.69 15.07 -14.42
N GLY A 446 24.44 14.13 -15.35
CA GLY A 446 23.13 13.56 -15.61
C GLY A 446 22.26 14.33 -16.61
N PRO A 447 20.98 13.93 -16.78
CA PRO A 447 20.13 14.44 -17.84
C PRO A 447 19.70 15.88 -17.53
N LYS A 448 19.74 16.76 -18.53
CA LYS A 448 19.28 18.15 -18.42
C LYS A 448 17.93 18.31 -19.11
N MET A 449 17.00 19.03 -18.47
CA MET A 449 15.71 19.40 -19.05
C MET A 449 15.89 19.96 -20.47
N GLY A 450 15.19 19.36 -21.44
CA GLY A 450 15.23 19.75 -22.86
C GLY A 450 16.43 19.22 -23.67
N GLY A 451 17.36 18.48 -23.04
CA GLY A 451 18.43 17.74 -23.70
C GLY A 451 18.12 16.24 -23.80
N ASP A 452 18.91 15.51 -24.60
CA ASP A 452 18.83 14.05 -24.66
C ASP A 452 19.50 13.43 -23.42
N ALA A 453 18.98 12.29 -22.95
CA ALA A 453 19.59 11.50 -21.89
C ALA A 453 20.30 10.28 -22.49
N GLU A 454 21.55 10.04 -22.08
CA GLU A 454 22.34 8.85 -22.44
C GLU A 454 22.59 8.01 -21.19
N LEU A 455 22.03 6.81 -21.17
CA LEU A 455 22.25 5.79 -20.13
C LEU A 455 23.07 4.65 -20.72
N THR A 456 24.04 4.14 -19.97
CA THR A 456 24.87 3.00 -20.35
C THR A 456 24.56 1.81 -19.46
N ILE A 457 24.10 0.71 -20.06
CA ILE A 457 23.95 -0.57 -19.36
C ILE A 457 25.21 -1.39 -19.64
N MET A 458 25.96 -1.72 -18.59
CA MET A 458 27.15 -2.55 -18.63
C MET A 458 26.81 -3.95 -18.14
N LEU A 459 27.20 -4.94 -18.95
CA LEU A 459 27.03 -6.35 -18.66
C LEU A 459 28.40 -6.99 -18.57
N ARG A 460 28.64 -7.80 -17.55
CA ARG A 460 29.92 -8.50 -17.35
C ARG A 460 29.68 -9.97 -17.08
N ASN A 461 30.32 -10.84 -17.88
CA ASN A 461 30.31 -12.28 -17.70
C ASN A 461 31.63 -12.73 -17.05
N SER A 462 31.55 -13.26 -15.83
CA SER A 462 32.69 -13.77 -15.03
C SER A 462 32.89 -15.29 -15.17
N SER A 463 32.12 -15.95 -16.04
CA SER A 463 32.23 -17.36 -16.33
C SER A 463 33.29 -17.67 -17.38
N SER A 464 33.77 -18.92 -17.35
CA SER A 464 34.55 -19.51 -18.44
C SER A 464 33.71 -19.93 -19.65
N GLU A 465 32.39 -19.76 -19.60
CA GLU A 465 31.44 -20.13 -20.66
C GLU A 465 30.72 -18.90 -21.23
N GLU A 466 30.30 -19.01 -22.49
CA GLU A 466 29.45 -18.00 -23.14
C GLU A 466 28.06 -17.98 -22.49
N ARG A 467 27.47 -16.78 -22.39
CA ARG A 467 26.12 -16.57 -21.86
C ARG A 467 25.31 -15.81 -22.89
N LYS A 468 24.12 -16.32 -23.19
CA LYS A 468 23.13 -15.63 -24.03
C LYS A 468 22.07 -15.06 -23.11
N ILE A 469 21.89 -13.75 -23.16
CA ILE A 469 20.94 -13.06 -22.31
C ILE A 469 19.98 -12.25 -23.16
N ILE A 470 18.73 -12.16 -22.71
CA ILE A 470 17.75 -11.22 -23.24
C ILE A 470 17.66 -10.10 -22.22
N LEU A 471 18.17 -8.92 -22.57
CA LEU A 471 18.13 -7.75 -21.71
C LEU A 471 16.80 -7.01 -21.92
N HIS A 472 15.95 -7.02 -20.90
CA HIS A 472 14.79 -6.15 -20.81
C HIS A 472 15.16 -4.88 -20.05
N SER A 473 14.90 -3.70 -20.65
CA SER A 473 15.14 -2.42 -20.01
C SER A 473 13.94 -1.49 -20.14
N GLN A 474 13.71 -0.67 -19.11
CA GLN A 474 12.61 0.28 -19.06
C GLN A 474 13.09 1.62 -18.49
N ALA A 475 12.77 2.71 -19.20
CA ALA A 475 12.90 4.07 -18.69
C ALA A 475 11.52 4.63 -18.36
N ALA A 476 11.34 5.12 -17.14
CA ALA A 476 10.09 5.67 -16.65
C ALA A 476 10.27 7.07 -16.05
N VAL A 477 9.20 7.86 -16.10
CA VAL A 477 9.09 9.15 -15.42
C VAL A 477 8.31 8.93 -14.13
N MET A 478 8.81 9.58 -13.08
CA MET A 478 8.29 9.46 -11.73
C MET A 478 8.11 10.84 -11.13
N TYR A 479 7.17 10.98 -10.21
CA TYR A 479 7.13 12.12 -9.31
C TYR A 479 8.31 12.07 -8.33
N TYR A 480 8.69 13.21 -7.76
CA TYR A 480 9.76 13.25 -6.75
C TYR A 480 9.46 12.39 -5.52
N THR A 481 8.17 12.12 -5.26
CA THR A 481 7.66 11.17 -4.27
C THR A 481 7.95 9.70 -4.59
N GLY A 482 8.55 9.41 -5.75
CA GLY A 482 8.87 8.04 -6.20
C GLY A 482 7.67 7.28 -6.79
N VAL A 483 6.54 7.96 -7.00
CA VAL A 483 5.35 7.41 -7.66
C VAL A 483 5.55 7.38 -9.18
N HIS A 484 5.29 6.24 -9.81
CA HIS A 484 5.37 6.10 -11.28
C HIS A 484 4.30 6.95 -11.97
N LYS A 485 4.69 7.73 -12.98
CA LYS A 485 3.78 8.54 -13.80
C LYS A 485 3.55 7.91 -15.17
N ALA A 486 4.63 7.60 -15.87
CA ALA A 486 4.55 7.06 -17.24
C ALA A 486 5.82 6.32 -17.62
N THR A 487 5.71 5.35 -18.51
CA THR A 487 6.87 4.70 -19.15
C THR A 487 7.23 5.45 -20.43
N VAL A 488 8.48 5.92 -20.51
CA VAL A 488 9.01 6.66 -21.67
C VAL A 488 9.50 5.72 -22.75
N ARG A 489 10.17 4.64 -22.35
CA ARG A 489 10.78 3.68 -23.27
C ARG A 489 10.85 2.30 -22.64
N LYS A 490 10.63 1.28 -23.47
CA LYS A 490 10.93 -0.12 -23.18
C LYS A 490 11.76 -0.66 -24.33
N ASP A 491 12.83 -1.38 -24.02
CA ASP A 491 13.66 -2.07 -25.00
C ASP A 491 13.87 -3.52 -24.57
N GLU A 492 13.98 -4.39 -25.57
CA GLU A 492 14.36 -5.79 -25.44
C GLU A 492 15.56 -6.01 -26.37
N THR A 493 16.62 -6.64 -25.88
CA THR A 493 17.85 -6.82 -26.67
C THR A 493 18.52 -8.14 -26.36
N ASP A 494 18.75 -8.94 -27.40
CA ASP A 494 19.55 -10.15 -27.32
C ASP A 494 21.04 -9.79 -27.23
N VAL A 495 21.74 -10.33 -26.24
CA VAL A 495 23.16 -10.08 -26.00
C VAL A 495 23.89 -11.41 -25.81
N ASP A 496 24.90 -11.65 -26.65
CA ASP A 496 25.84 -12.75 -26.50
C ASP A 496 27.09 -12.27 -25.74
N LEU A 497 27.27 -12.73 -24.50
CA LEU A 497 28.41 -12.40 -23.64
C LEU A 497 29.45 -13.52 -23.65
N LEU A 498 30.67 -13.20 -24.11
CA LEU A 498 31.77 -14.16 -24.16
C LEU A 498 32.32 -14.48 -22.76
N PRO A 499 33.03 -15.61 -22.61
CA PRO A 499 33.72 -15.96 -21.37
C PRO A 499 34.64 -14.85 -20.84
N ASN A 500 34.57 -14.54 -19.54
CA ASN A 500 35.38 -13.54 -18.85
C ASN A 500 35.37 -12.14 -19.50
N GLU A 501 34.27 -11.78 -20.18
CA GLU A 501 34.10 -10.48 -20.80
C GLU A 501 33.75 -9.43 -19.74
N GLY A 502 34.69 -8.54 -19.44
CA GLY A 502 34.56 -7.47 -18.44
C GLY A 502 35.84 -7.07 -17.68
N GLU A 503 37.02 -7.62 -18.01
CA GLU A 503 38.30 -7.17 -17.45
C GLU A 503 39.00 -6.09 -18.31
N TRP A 504 39.38 -5.00 -17.65
CA TRP A 504 40.30 -3.99 -18.18
C TRP A 504 41.66 -4.64 -18.52
N SER A 505 42.06 -4.63 -19.80
CA SER A 505 43.46 -4.79 -20.18
C SER A 505 43.89 -3.60 -21.03
N SER A 506 44.91 -2.89 -20.54
CA SER A 506 45.49 -1.67 -21.13
C SER A 506 46.28 -1.90 -22.43
N VAL A 507 46.06 -3.03 -23.10
CA VAL A 507 46.74 -3.38 -24.35
C VAL A 507 45.74 -4.06 -25.29
N GLY A 508 45.17 -3.25 -26.18
CA GLY A 508 44.59 -3.71 -27.44
C GLY A 508 43.15 -4.25 -27.37
N ARG A 509 42.20 -3.37 -27.69
CA ARG A 509 40.84 -3.65 -28.22
C ARG A 509 40.17 -4.94 -27.72
N ARG A 510 39.41 -4.86 -26.63
CA ARG A 510 38.24 -5.74 -26.42
C ARG A 510 37.03 -4.86 -26.11
N LYS A 511 35.91 -5.18 -26.76
CA LYS A 511 34.65 -4.44 -26.68
C LYS A 511 34.06 -4.64 -25.28
N CYS A 512 33.88 -3.57 -24.53
CA CYS A 512 32.77 -3.53 -23.57
C CYS A 512 31.49 -3.42 -24.42
N MET A 513 30.51 -4.29 -24.21
CA MET A 513 29.20 -4.06 -24.82
C MET A 513 28.48 -2.98 -24.00
N SER A 514 28.70 -1.72 -24.39
CA SER A 514 27.92 -0.58 -23.90
C SER A 514 26.70 -0.43 -24.80
N GLN A 515 25.51 -0.67 -24.27
CA GLN A 515 24.29 -0.25 -24.95
C GLN A 515 23.92 1.14 -24.46
N THR A 516 24.04 2.14 -25.34
CA THR A 516 23.61 3.52 -25.04
C THR A 516 22.13 3.65 -25.37
N VAL A 517 21.30 3.82 -24.35
CA VAL A 517 19.89 4.16 -24.52
C VAL A 517 19.77 5.67 -24.64
N ARG A 518 19.43 6.15 -25.84
CA ARG A 518 19.10 7.57 -26.10
C ARG A 518 17.61 7.80 -25.96
N ILE A 519 17.24 8.72 -25.07
CA ILE A 519 15.86 9.21 -24.96
C ILE A 519 15.78 10.53 -25.75
N TYR A 520 15.18 10.49 -26.95
CA TYR A 520 15.10 11.64 -27.86
C TYR A 520 13.96 12.60 -27.49
N ARG A 521 14.17 13.89 -27.79
CA ARG A 521 13.15 14.96 -27.70
C ARG A 521 11.79 14.55 -28.27
N GLY A 522 10.81 14.39 -27.40
CA GLY A 522 9.42 14.15 -27.79
C GLY A 522 8.38 14.29 -26.67
N VAL A 523 8.77 14.39 -25.40
CA VAL A 523 7.80 14.50 -24.32
C VAL A 523 7.83 15.92 -23.76
N LEU A 524 6.93 16.77 -24.28
CA LEU A 524 6.52 17.97 -23.56
C LEU A 524 5.84 17.50 -22.27
N PHE A 525 6.49 17.73 -21.13
CA PHE A 525 5.84 17.65 -19.83
C PHE A 525 5.29 19.04 -19.51
N HIS A 526 3.96 19.17 -19.56
CA HIS A 526 3.25 20.19 -18.79
C HIS A 526 2.81 19.57 -17.47
#